data_AF-A0A929UUQ5-F1
#
_entry.id   AF-A0A929UUQ5-F1
#
_cell.length_a   1.000
_cell.length_b   1.000
_cell.length_c   1.000
_cell.angle_alpha   90.00
_cell.angle_beta   90.00
_cell.angle_gamma   90.00
#
_symmetry.space_group_name_H-M   'P 1'
#
loop_
_entity.id
_entity.type
_entity.pdbx_description
1 polymer ?
#
loop_
_entity_poly.entity_id
_entity_poly.type
_entity_poly.pdbx_seq_one_letter_code
_entity_poly.pdbx_strand_id
1 'polypeptide(L)'
;MLGDHFLGLYEKAMPPTLSWEERLKTARDLGFDFVEISIDETDERMERLDWNSAERKQFADTIRQSGIRIPSLCLSCHRRYPFGSALPENRIMAKRLMEKAIRFCSDLGIRVIQLAGYDVYYEPSTAESLQLFQEGLSHA
;
A
#
# COMPACT_ATOMS: atom_id res chain seq x y z
N MET A 1 14.82 7.06 -19.48
CA MET A 1 14.58 7.62 -18.13
C MET A 1 14.32 9.10 -18.30
N LEU A 2 13.30 9.60 -17.61
CA LEU A 2 12.89 11.01 -17.66
C LEU A 2 13.85 11.86 -16.80
N GLY A 3 15.02 12.19 -17.37
CA GLY A 3 16.01 13.07 -16.74
C GLY A 3 16.89 12.41 -15.67
N ASP A 4 17.48 13.23 -14.80
CA ASP A 4 18.44 12.83 -13.75
C ASP A 4 17.78 12.46 -12.41
N HIS A 5 16.46 12.27 -12.39
CA HIS A 5 15.69 12.03 -11.18
C HIS A 5 15.01 10.66 -11.21
N PHE A 6 14.96 10.00 -10.05
CA PHE A 6 14.25 8.75 -9.87
C PHE A 6 12.74 9.00 -9.80
N LEU A 7 12.03 8.74 -10.91
CA LEU A 7 10.64 9.13 -11.10
C LEU A 7 9.71 7.91 -11.08
N GLY A 8 8.65 8.01 -10.30
CA GLY A 8 7.68 6.94 -10.10
C GLY A 8 6.32 7.23 -10.72
N LEU A 9 5.60 6.16 -11.03
CA LEU A 9 4.21 6.19 -11.44
C LEU A 9 3.33 5.56 -10.35
N TYR A 10 2.28 6.26 -9.94
CA TYR A 10 1.31 5.69 -9.00
C TYR A 10 0.44 4.63 -9.71
N GLU A 11 0.19 3.47 -9.07
CA GLU A 11 -0.59 2.37 -9.66
C GLU A 11 -1.89 2.83 -10.32
N LYS A 12 -2.63 3.73 -9.64
CA LYS A 12 -3.96 4.19 -10.06
C LYS A 12 -3.95 5.25 -11.17
N ALA A 13 -2.77 5.64 -11.66
CA ALA A 13 -2.64 6.42 -12.88
C ALA A 13 -2.75 5.56 -14.15
N MET A 14 -2.81 4.22 -13.99
CA MET A 14 -2.94 3.25 -15.08
C MET A 14 -4.29 2.53 -15.04
N PRO A 15 -4.76 1.97 -16.17
CA PRO A 15 -6.02 1.23 -16.18
C PRO A 15 -6.03 0.08 -15.16
N PRO A 16 -7.12 -0.10 -14.40
CA PRO A 16 -7.21 -1.15 -13.39
C PRO A 16 -7.22 -2.55 -14.02
N THR A 17 -7.62 -2.67 -15.29
CA THR A 17 -7.69 -3.93 -16.04
C THR A 17 -6.34 -4.51 -16.42
N LEU A 18 -5.24 -3.76 -16.28
CA LEU A 18 -3.90 -4.27 -16.58
C LEU A 18 -3.46 -5.31 -15.54
N SER A 19 -2.92 -6.42 -16.02
CA SER A 19 -2.11 -7.32 -15.21
C SER A 19 -0.87 -6.60 -14.68
N TRP A 20 -0.22 -7.16 -13.65
CA TRP A 20 1.04 -6.57 -13.14
C TRP A 20 2.16 -6.58 -14.17
N GLU A 21 2.22 -7.58 -15.05
CA GLU A 21 3.19 -7.62 -16.14
C GLU A 21 2.98 -6.46 -17.13
N GLU A 22 1.74 -6.27 -17.60
CA GLU A 22 1.41 -5.18 -18.50
C GLU A 22 1.61 -3.81 -17.85
N ARG A 23 1.26 -3.69 -16.56
CA ARG A 23 1.44 -2.46 -15.78
C ARG A 23 2.90 -2.06 -15.69
N LEU A 24 3.78 -2.98 -15.30
CA LEU A 24 5.21 -2.70 -15.17
C LEU A 24 5.87 -2.48 -16.55
N LYS A 25 5.45 -3.24 -17.57
CA LYS A 25 5.87 -2.97 -18.96
C LYS A 25 5.47 -1.55 -19.39
N THR A 26 4.24 -1.14 -19.12
CA THR A 26 3.75 0.21 -19.47
C THR A 26 4.57 1.29 -18.78
N ALA A 27 4.84 1.15 -17.47
CA ALA A 27 5.67 2.11 -16.74
C ALA A 27 7.08 2.23 -17.34
N ARG A 28 7.69 1.09 -17.71
CA ARG A 28 8.99 1.05 -18.38
C ARG A 28 8.97 1.74 -19.74
N ASP A 29 7.98 1.40 -20.58
CA ASP A 29 7.89 1.92 -21.94
C ASP A 29 7.61 3.44 -21.94
N LEU A 30 6.95 3.96 -20.90
CA LEU A 30 6.78 5.39 -20.63
C LEU A 30 8.02 6.07 -20.01
N GLY A 31 9.04 5.30 -19.63
CA GLY A 31 10.32 5.82 -19.12
C GLY A 31 10.35 6.14 -17.62
N PHE A 32 9.40 5.63 -16.83
CA PHE A 32 9.44 5.68 -15.37
C PHE A 32 10.41 4.65 -14.79
N ASP A 33 10.92 4.91 -13.59
CA ASP A 33 11.89 4.05 -12.91
C ASP A 33 11.23 3.08 -11.92
N PHE A 34 10.05 3.43 -11.41
CA PHE A 34 9.32 2.62 -10.44
C PHE A 34 7.81 2.81 -10.50
N VAL A 35 7.10 1.89 -9.87
CA VAL A 35 5.66 2.01 -9.57
C VAL A 35 5.44 1.98 -8.07
N GLU A 36 4.57 2.84 -7.55
CA GLU A 36 4.06 2.74 -6.17
C GLU A 36 2.78 1.91 -6.15
N ILE A 37 2.77 0.82 -5.37
CA ILE A 37 1.61 -0.06 -5.23
C ILE A 37 0.59 0.53 -4.25
N SER A 38 -0.70 0.36 -4.54
CA SER A 38 -1.80 0.82 -3.69
C SER A 38 -2.40 -0.33 -2.89
N ILE A 39 -2.59 -0.14 -1.59
CA ILE A 39 -3.51 -0.91 -0.76
C ILE A 39 -4.57 0.08 -0.27
N ASP A 40 -5.60 0.28 -1.09
CA ASP A 40 -6.67 1.25 -0.79
C ASP A 40 -7.87 0.59 -0.12
N GLU A 41 -8.99 1.32 -0.07
CA GLU A 41 -10.17 0.92 0.70
C GLU A 41 -10.98 -0.21 0.05
N THR A 42 -10.64 -0.61 -1.19
CA THR A 42 -11.32 -1.69 -1.89
C THR A 42 -10.86 -3.05 -1.39
N ASP A 43 -11.81 -3.98 -1.30
CA ASP A 43 -11.51 -5.34 -0.85
C ASP A 43 -10.48 -6.02 -1.78
N GLU A 44 -10.59 -5.79 -3.10
CA GLU A 44 -9.64 -6.29 -4.12
C GLU A 44 -8.18 -5.89 -3.84
N ARG A 45 -7.92 -4.64 -3.46
CA ARG A 45 -6.54 -4.20 -3.17
C ARG A 45 -6.09 -4.61 -1.78
N MET A 46 -6.98 -4.66 -0.80
CA MET A 46 -6.65 -5.18 0.53
C MET A 46 -6.32 -6.67 0.52
N GLU A 47 -6.97 -7.46 -0.34
CA GLU A 47 -6.75 -8.91 -0.46
C GLU A 47 -5.32 -9.26 -0.90
N ARG A 48 -4.59 -8.33 -1.53
CA ARG A 48 -3.16 -8.51 -1.82
C ARG A 48 -2.32 -8.79 -0.57
N LEU A 49 -2.73 -8.26 0.57
CA LEU A 49 -2.09 -8.51 1.86
C LEU A 49 -2.27 -9.96 2.36
N ASP A 50 -3.25 -10.67 1.82
CA ASP A 50 -3.57 -12.07 2.10
C ASP A 50 -2.98 -13.05 1.06
N TRP A 51 -2.26 -12.54 0.05
CA TRP A 51 -1.57 -13.39 -0.91
C TRP A 51 -0.66 -14.41 -0.23
N ASN A 52 -0.77 -15.65 -0.68
CA ASN A 52 0.06 -16.75 -0.23
C ASN A 52 1.49 -16.64 -0.80
N SER A 53 2.39 -17.50 -0.33
CA SER A 53 3.80 -17.47 -0.74
C SER A 53 4.03 -17.66 -2.23
N ALA A 54 3.19 -18.44 -2.92
CA ALA A 54 3.30 -18.64 -4.37
C ALA A 54 2.88 -17.38 -5.15
N GLU A 55 1.80 -16.73 -4.73
CA GLU A 55 1.35 -15.45 -5.31
C GLU A 55 2.38 -14.33 -5.08
N ARG A 56 2.92 -14.20 -3.86
CA ARG A 56 3.99 -13.24 -3.55
C ARG A 56 5.25 -13.53 -4.37
N LYS A 57 5.63 -14.81 -4.52
CA LYS A 57 6.77 -15.20 -5.36
C LYS A 57 6.53 -14.82 -6.82
N GLN A 58 5.37 -15.15 -7.38
CA GLN A 58 5.03 -14.82 -8.75
C GLN A 58 5.11 -13.30 -8.98
N PHE A 59 4.54 -12.52 -8.06
CA PHE A 59 4.61 -11.06 -8.14
C PHE A 59 6.05 -10.54 -8.08
N ALA A 60 6.87 -11.06 -7.17
CA ALA A 60 8.29 -10.71 -7.08
C ALA A 60 9.07 -11.09 -8.34
N ASP A 61 8.76 -12.23 -8.96
CA ASP A 61 9.33 -12.66 -10.24
C ASP A 61 8.94 -11.67 -11.35
N THR A 62 7.67 -11.25 -11.42
CA THR A 62 7.19 -10.21 -12.36
C THR A 62 7.91 -8.88 -12.19
N ILE A 63 8.10 -8.42 -10.94
CA ILE A 63 8.87 -7.19 -10.65
C ILE A 63 10.29 -7.33 -11.20
N ARG A 64 11.00 -8.42 -10.87
CA ARG A 64 12.39 -8.66 -11.30
C ARG A 64 12.53 -8.73 -12.82
N GLN A 65 11.62 -9.42 -13.50
CA GLN A 65 11.66 -9.58 -14.96
C GLN A 65 11.32 -8.29 -15.71
N SER A 66 10.51 -7.41 -15.12
CA SER A 66 10.11 -6.15 -15.76
C SER A 66 11.25 -5.13 -15.87
N GLY A 67 12.21 -5.17 -14.94
CA GLY A 67 13.22 -4.12 -14.77
C GLY A 67 12.71 -2.87 -14.03
N ILE A 68 11.44 -2.84 -13.61
CA ILE A 68 10.81 -1.76 -12.85
C ILE A 68 10.72 -2.15 -11.38
N ARG A 69 11.04 -1.20 -10.50
CA ARG A 69 10.98 -1.42 -9.04
C ARG A 69 9.58 -1.10 -8.50
N ILE A 70 9.26 -1.70 -7.35
CA ILE A 70 8.15 -1.27 -6.49
C ILE A 70 8.71 -0.94 -5.11
N PRO A 71 9.30 0.26 -4.92
CA PRO A 71 10.00 0.62 -3.70
C PRO A 71 9.05 1.10 -2.59
N SER A 72 7.81 1.48 -2.92
CA SER A 72 6.86 2.02 -1.96
C SER A 72 5.46 1.43 -2.10
N LEU A 73 4.74 1.42 -0.98
CA LEU A 73 3.34 1.02 -0.85
C LEU A 73 2.55 2.15 -0.21
N CYS A 74 1.47 2.59 -0.86
CA CYS A 74 0.49 3.51 -0.28
C CYS A 74 -0.58 2.72 0.50
N LEU A 75 -0.60 2.85 1.83
CA LEU A 75 -1.51 2.11 2.72
C LEU A 75 -2.76 2.94 3.04
N SER A 76 -3.49 3.36 2.01
CA SER A 76 -4.66 4.24 2.18
C SER A 76 -5.91 3.52 2.69
N CYS A 77 -5.89 2.20 2.85
CA CYS A 77 -6.98 1.44 3.50
C CYS A 77 -7.26 1.89 4.94
N HIS A 78 -6.30 2.54 5.61
CA HIS A 78 -6.51 3.18 6.92
C HIS A 78 -7.47 4.37 6.88
N ARG A 79 -7.88 4.85 5.69
CA ARG A 79 -9.03 5.76 5.60
C ARG A 79 -10.34 5.08 6.01
N ARG A 80 -10.55 3.83 5.55
CA ARG A 80 -11.71 2.99 5.90
C ARG A 80 -11.57 2.35 7.28
N TYR A 81 -10.35 2.00 7.67
CA TYR A 81 -10.04 1.39 8.96
C TYR A 81 -8.98 2.22 9.72
N PRO A 82 -9.34 3.38 10.27
CA PRO A 82 -8.38 4.24 10.94
C PRO A 82 -8.09 3.77 12.37
N PHE A 83 -6.89 4.06 12.87
CA PHE A 83 -6.51 3.72 14.26
C PHE A 83 -7.31 4.48 15.31
N GLY A 84 -7.81 5.68 14.98
CA GLY A 84 -8.62 6.51 15.87
C GLY A 84 -10.12 6.30 15.78
N SER A 85 -10.62 5.31 15.00
CA SER A 85 -12.06 5.02 14.90
C SER A 85 -12.67 4.81 16.27
N ALA A 86 -13.88 5.31 16.51
CA ALA A 86 -14.64 5.02 17.73
C ALA A 86 -15.02 3.53 17.83
N LEU A 87 -15.11 2.85 16.68
CA LEU A 87 -15.45 1.43 16.57
C LEU A 87 -14.24 0.53 16.85
N PRO A 88 -14.25 -0.30 17.92
CA PRO A 88 -13.13 -1.18 18.27
C PRO A 88 -12.73 -2.15 17.15
N GLU A 89 -13.70 -2.65 16.38
CA GLU A 89 -13.49 -3.56 15.25
C GLU A 89 -12.66 -2.93 14.14
N ASN A 90 -12.85 -1.63 13.88
CA ASN A 90 -12.05 -0.89 12.90
C ASN A 90 -10.61 -0.74 13.38
N ARG A 91 -10.40 -0.50 14.68
CA ARG A 91 -9.05 -0.40 15.27
C ARG A 91 -8.32 -1.75 15.24
N ILE A 92 -9.02 -2.85 15.49
CA ILE A 92 -8.48 -4.21 15.35
C ILE A 92 -8.08 -4.47 13.89
N MET A 93 -8.94 -4.09 12.95
CA MET A 93 -8.66 -4.22 11.52
C MET A 93 -7.47 -3.34 11.08
N ALA A 94 -7.38 -2.11 11.58
CA ALA A 94 -6.26 -1.19 11.30
C ALA A 94 -4.90 -1.81 11.67
N LYS A 95 -4.80 -2.39 12.87
CA LYS A 95 -3.61 -3.12 13.34
C LYS A 95 -3.29 -4.31 12.45
N ARG A 96 -4.31 -5.14 12.16
CA ARG A 96 -4.14 -6.31 11.27
C ARG A 96 -3.64 -5.93 9.88
N LEU A 97 -4.18 -4.86 9.29
CA LEU A 97 -3.75 -4.36 7.97
C LEU A 97 -2.30 -3.87 8.01
N MET A 98 -1.92 -3.14 9.06
CA MET A 98 -0.53 -2.68 9.23
C MET A 98 0.45 -3.86 9.32
N GLU A 99 0.18 -4.82 10.20
CA GLU A 99 1.05 -6.00 10.37
C GLU A 99 1.18 -6.81 9.08
N LYS A 100 0.09 -6.96 8.32
CA LYS A 100 0.13 -7.65 7.04
C LYS A 100 0.89 -6.84 5.99
N ALA A 101 0.73 -5.51 5.97
CA ALA A 101 1.47 -4.62 5.06
C ALA A 101 2.98 -4.67 5.33
N ILE A 102 3.41 -4.70 6.59
CA ILE A 102 4.83 -4.86 6.98
C ILE A 102 5.36 -6.20 6.45
N ARG A 103 4.65 -7.31 6.68
CA ARG A 103 5.04 -8.63 6.16
C ARG A 103 5.07 -8.67 4.63
N PHE A 104 4.06 -8.12 3.97
CA PHE A 104 3.99 -8.01 2.52
C PHE A 104 5.19 -7.23 1.96
N CYS A 105 5.54 -6.09 2.57
CA CYS A 105 6.70 -5.31 2.17
C CYS A 105 8.01 -6.04 2.40
N SER A 106 8.15 -6.73 3.54
CA SER A 106 9.32 -7.56 3.85
C SER A 106 9.54 -8.64 2.79
N ASP A 107 8.50 -9.39 2.43
CA ASP A 107 8.59 -10.49 1.48
C ASP A 107 8.92 -10.03 0.04
N LEU A 108 8.44 -8.83 -0.34
CA LEU A 108 8.59 -8.28 -1.69
C LEU A 108 9.76 -7.30 -1.83
N GLY A 109 10.43 -6.95 -0.73
CA GLY A 109 11.50 -5.96 -0.72
C GLY A 109 11.03 -4.52 -0.93
N ILE A 110 9.77 -4.21 -0.63
CA ILE A 110 9.24 -2.84 -0.65
C ILE A 110 9.85 -2.09 0.53
N ARG A 111 10.37 -0.89 0.26
CA ARG A 111 11.24 -0.13 1.19
C ARG A 111 10.48 0.83 2.09
N VAL A 112 9.35 1.35 1.61
CA VAL A 112 8.60 2.41 2.29
C VAL A 112 7.12 2.07 2.29
N ILE A 113 6.49 2.11 3.47
CA ILE A 113 5.04 2.16 3.60
C ILE A 113 4.66 3.62 3.85
N GLN A 114 3.93 4.21 2.93
CA GLN A 114 3.33 5.53 3.12
C GLN A 114 2.04 5.36 3.93
N LEU A 115 2.04 5.90 5.15
CA LEU A 115 0.90 5.87 6.05
C LEU A 115 -0.11 6.96 5.72
N ALA A 116 -1.40 6.64 5.87
CA ALA A 116 -2.45 7.62 5.84
C ALA A 116 -2.55 8.33 7.20
N GLY A 117 -2.25 9.63 7.24
CA GLY A 117 -2.23 10.44 8.46
C GLY A 117 -3.59 10.91 8.95
N TYR A 118 -4.60 10.03 8.95
CA TYR A 118 -5.94 10.34 9.47
C TYR A 118 -6.11 9.64 10.82
N ASP A 119 -6.42 10.40 11.87
CA ASP A 119 -6.91 9.80 13.12
C ASP A 119 -8.27 9.14 12.88
N VAL A 120 -9.16 9.83 12.15
CA VAL A 120 -10.37 9.31 11.51
C VAL A 120 -10.62 10.07 10.20
N TYR A 121 -11.42 9.51 9.30
CA TYR A 121 -11.79 10.18 8.04
C TYR A 121 -13.29 10.32 7.83
N TYR A 122 -14.06 9.25 8.06
CA TYR A 122 -15.53 9.25 7.92
C TYR A 122 -16.27 9.55 9.24
N GLU A 123 -15.52 9.70 10.33
CA GLU A 123 -16.02 10.06 11.66
C GLU A 123 -15.52 11.45 12.03
N PRO A 124 -16.21 12.21 12.90
CA PRO A 124 -15.68 13.45 13.45
C PRO A 124 -14.42 13.18 14.28
N SER A 125 -13.35 13.94 14.02
CA SER A 125 -12.14 13.91 14.86
C SER A 125 -12.44 14.49 16.24
N THR A 126 -11.92 13.84 17.28
CA THR A 126 -12.06 14.17 18.70
C THR A 126 -10.71 14.03 19.42
N ALA A 127 -10.62 14.50 20.66
CA ALA A 127 -9.43 14.26 21.48
C ALA A 127 -9.16 12.76 21.68
N GLU A 128 -10.21 11.95 21.79
CA GLU A 128 -10.11 10.49 21.93
C GLU A 128 -9.62 9.83 20.64
N SER A 129 -10.12 10.22 19.46
CA SER A 129 -9.65 9.65 18.19
C SER A 129 -8.19 9.95 17.95
N LEU A 130 -7.74 11.17 18.27
CA LEU A 130 -6.32 11.54 18.18
C LEU A 130 -5.45 10.71 19.12
N GLN A 131 -5.89 10.52 20.36
CA GLN A 131 -5.19 9.67 21.32
C GLN A 131 -5.08 8.22 20.81
N LEU A 132 -6.19 7.64 20.37
CA LEU A 132 -6.24 6.27 19.83
C LEU A 132 -5.37 6.12 18.58
N PHE A 133 -5.32 7.14 17.73
CA PHE A 133 -4.41 7.17 16.57
C PHE A 133 -2.93 7.15 16.98
N GLN A 134 -2.54 7.96 17.96
CA GLN A 134 -1.17 7.98 18.49
C GLN A 134 -0.79 6.65 19.12
N GLU A 135 -1.69 6.04 19.89
CA GLU A 135 -1.50 4.71 20.47
C GLU A 135 -1.38 3.64 19.38
N GLY A 136 -2.22 3.71 18.34
CA GLY A 136 -2.19 2.81 17.19
C GLY A 136 -0.89 2.90 16.40
N LEU A 137 -0.40 4.11 16.13
CA LEU A 137 0.88 4.35 15.44
C LEU A 137 2.07 3.87 16.26
N SER A 138 2.05 4.03 17.58
CA SER A 138 3.16 3.61 18.44
C SER A 138 3.29 2.07 18.56
N HIS A 139 2.22 1.35 18.22
CA HIS A 139 2.20 -0.12 18.21
C HIS A 139 2.68 -0.73 16.89
N ALA A 140 2.63 0.05 15.81
CA ALA A 140 2.90 -0.37 14.43
C ALA A 140 4.39 -0.58 14.13
#